data_AF-A0A1F5DPA3-F1
#
_entry.id   AF-A0A1F5DPA3-F1
#
_cell.length_a   1.000
_cell.length_b   1.000
_cell.length_c   1.000
_cell.angle_alpha   90.00
_cell.angle_beta   90.00
_cell.angle_gamma   90.00
#
_symmetry.space_group_name_H-M   'P 1'
#
loop_
_entity.id
_entity.type
_entity.pdbx_description
1 polymer ?
#
loop_
_entity_poly.entity_id
_entity_poly.type
_entity_poly.pdbx_seq_one_letter_code
_entity_poly.pdbx_strand_id
1 'polypeptide(L)'
;MKDVPEGTSEADNKVIKEVGDIKIRKDKDHVELGKALDIIDIDRASKVSGSRFYYLKNQAAELEFALINYALELTKKEGFKPVIPPILINEEMAWGSGHFEAVNDDAYHMRDDALVAVGTSEQSILPMHAGETLEDLPKRYVGFSTCLRREAGSYGKDVKGILRVHQFDKLEMFSFCKPEDSEQEHELIVSLEEKIVSDLGLPYRIVSLCAGDLGLPSAKTIDIETYMPSQEMYRETHSSSNCTDFQSRRLKIKYKDGDKSGFIHTINGTAIAIGRILIAIIENYQQEDGSIKVPEALHKYLDFKEIKQ
;
A
#
# COMPACT_ATOMS: atom_id res chain seq x y z
N MET A 1 3.10 -12.17 -17.89
CA MET A 1 1.89 -11.70 -18.61
C MET A 1 2.31 -10.97 -19.89
N LYS A 2 1.38 -10.62 -20.78
CA LYS A 2 1.68 -9.72 -21.91
C LYS A 2 1.98 -8.30 -21.38
N ASP A 3 2.71 -7.52 -22.18
CA ASP A 3 2.95 -6.09 -21.97
C ASP A 3 3.75 -5.69 -20.71
N VAL A 4 4.54 -6.60 -20.14
CA VAL A 4 5.58 -6.24 -19.15
C VAL A 4 6.79 -5.67 -19.90
N PRO A 5 7.22 -4.42 -19.64
CA PRO A 5 8.41 -3.85 -20.25
C PRO A 5 9.66 -4.69 -19.95
N GLU A 6 10.53 -4.85 -20.95
CA GLU A 6 11.89 -5.34 -20.71
C GLU A 6 12.69 -4.28 -19.95
N GLY A 7 13.52 -4.70 -19.01
CA GLY A 7 14.32 -3.80 -18.18
C GLY A 7 15.01 -4.54 -17.05
N THR A 8 15.95 -3.86 -16.39
CA THR A 8 16.83 -4.45 -15.37
C THR A 8 16.71 -3.78 -14.01
N SER A 9 16.05 -2.62 -13.92
CA SER A 9 15.90 -1.84 -12.69
C SER A 9 14.75 -0.85 -12.78
N GLU A 10 14.43 -0.20 -11.66
CA GLU A 10 13.42 0.87 -11.57
C GLU A 10 13.57 1.97 -12.64
N ALA A 11 14.79 2.23 -13.13
CA ALA A 11 15.06 3.23 -14.16
C ALA A 11 14.47 2.87 -15.54
N ASP A 12 14.22 1.58 -15.79
CA ASP A 12 13.64 1.07 -17.03
C ASP A 12 12.10 0.94 -16.95
N ASN A 13 11.50 1.30 -15.82
CA ASN A 13 10.06 1.30 -15.65
C ASN A 13 9.38 2.29 -16.60
N LYS A 14 8.20 1.93 -17.08
CA LYS A 14 7.51 2.71 -18.11
C LYS A 14 6.36 3.51 -17.51
N VAL A 15 6.47 4.84 -17.57
CA VAL A 15 5.34 5.73 -17.28
C VAL A 15 4.26 5.53 -18.35
N ILE A 16 3.05 5.17 -17.94
CA ILE A 16 1.91 4.93 -18.83
C ILE A 16 0.93 6.10 -18.86
N LYS A 17 0.89 6.90 -17.79
CA LYS A 17 -0.03 8.04 -17.64
C LYS A 17 0.52 9.01 -16.60
N GLU A 18 0.32 10.31 -16.81
CA GLU A 18 0.53 11.36 -15.80
C GLU A 18 -0.73 12.22 -15.69
N VAL A 19 -1.10 12.61 -14.47
CA VAL A 19 -2.34 13.34 -14.16
C VAL A 19 -2.10 14.38 -13.07
N GLY A 20 -2.72 15.55 -13.25
CA GLY A 20 -2.72 16.65 -12.29
C GLY A 20 -1.62 17.67 -12.53
N ASP A 21 -1.82 18.87 -11.99
CA ASP A 21 -0.86 19.97 -12.11
C ASP A 21 0.12 19.94 -10.93
N ILE A 22 1.40 19.79 -11.24
CA ILE A 22 2.47 19.90 -10.24
C ILE A 22 2.57 21.36 -9.76
N LYS A 23 2.41 21.55 -8.45
CA LYS A 23 2.74 22.82 -7.78
C LYS A 23 4.10 22.67 -7.12
N ILE A 24 5.12 23.26 -7.74
CA ILE A 24 6.43 23.36 -7.11
C ILE A 24 6.30 24.31 -5.91
N ARG A 25 6.53 23.78 -4.72
CA ARG A 25 6.52 24.51 -3.45
C ARG A 25 7.94 24.50 -2.92
N LYS A 26 8.56 25.66 -2.71
CA LYS A 26 9.86 25.78 -2.02
C LYS A 26 9.68 25.87 -0.49
N ASP A 27 8.56 25.38 -0.01
CA ASP A 27 8.08 25.57 1.35
C ASP A 27 8.60 24.43 2.26
N LYS A 28 8.02 24.33 3.45
CA LYS A 28 8.38 23.34 4.48
C LYS A 28 8.04 21.92 4.01
N ASP A 29 8.87 20.95 4.38
CA ASP A 29 8.54 19.54 4.18
C ASP A 29 7.51 19.04 5.21
N HIS A 30 7.03 17.81 5.01
CA HIS A 30 6.05 17.20 5.92
C HIS A 30 6.55 17.05 7.36
N VAL A 31 7.86 16.97 7.61
CA VAL A 31 8.43 16.87 8.97
C VAL A 31 8.38 18.23 9.66
N GLU A 32 8.77 19.29 8.95
CA GLU A 32 8.74 20.66 9.45
C GLU A 32 7.30 21.11 9.74
N LEU A 33 6.37 20.88 8.81
CA LEU A 33 4.94 21.13 9.00
C LEU A 33 4.36 20.26 10.11
N GLY A 34 4.69 18.97 10.09
CA GLY A 34 4.22 17.99 11.06
C GLY A 34 4.58 18.38 12.49
N LYS A 35 5.80 18.88 12.70
CA LYS A 35 6.26 19.39 13.99
C LYS A 35 5.61 20.72 14.35
N ALA A 36 5.50 21.66 13.40
CA ALA A 36 4.92 22.98 13.64
C ALA A 36 3.43 22.93 14.02
N LEU A 37 2.70 21.96 13.48
CA LEU A 37 1.27 21.74 13.74
C LEU A 37 1.00 20.71 14.85
N ASP A 38 2.06 20.19 15.49
CA ASP A 38 1.98 19.14 16.51
C ASP A 38 1.27 17.85 16.03
N ILE A 39 1.39 17.50 14.76
CA ILE A 39 0.72 16.34 14.15
C ILE A 39 1.65 15.15 13.87
N ILE A 40 2.98 15.37 13.81
CA ILE A 40 4.00 14.32 13.67
C ILE A 40 5.09 14.53 14.73
N ASP A 41 5.39 13.49 15.52
CA ASP A 41 6.43 13.53 16.55
C ASP A 41 7.43 12.38 16.39
N ILE A 42 8.55 12.68 15.73
CA ILE A 42 9.67 11.76 15.49
C ILE A 42 10.64 11.75 16.67
N ASP A 43 10.80 12.87 17.38
CA ASP A 43 11.75 13.00 18.48
C ASP A 43 11.36 12.08 19.65
N ARG A 44 10.07 12.07 20.03
CA ARG A 44 9.56 11.17 21.07
C ARG A 44 9.52 9.72 20.60
N ALA A 45 9.19 9.45 19.34
CA ALA A 45 9.21 8.09 18.80
C ALA A 45 10.63 7.52 18.79
N SER A 46 11.63 8.31 18.41
CA SER A 46 13.05 7.92 18.42
C SER A 46 13.53 7.56 19.81
N LYS A 47 13.09 8.29 20.84
CA LYS A 47 13.38 7.97 22.24
C LYS A 47 12.76 6.64 22.69
N VAL A 48 11.60 6.27 22.16
CA VAL A 48 10.84 5.07 22.59
C VAL A 48 11.25 3.82 21.81
N SER A 49 11.39 3.93 20.49
CA SER A 49 11.52 2.78 19.58
C SER A 49 12.76 2.84 18.68
N GLY A 50 13.55 3.92 18.73
CA GLY A 50 14.67 4.15 17.82
C GLY A 50 14.26 4.82 16.51
N SER A 51 15.18 4.92 15.56
CA SER A 51 14.93 5.59 14.27
C SER A 51 13.83 4.90 13.45
N ARG A 52 13.29 5.61 12.45
CA ARG A 52 12.23 5.10 11.54
C ARG A 52 10.90 4.77 12.22
N PHE A 53 10.64 5.37 13.38
CA PHE A 53 9.34 5.41 14.06
C PHE A 53 8.87 6.85 14.24
N TYR A 54 7.56 7.02 14.39
CA TYR A 54 6.90 8.32 14.58
C TYR A 54 5.63 8.12 15.41
N TYR A 55 5.16 9.21 16.03
CA TYR A 55 3.77 9.32 16.48
C TYR A 55 3.01 10.21 15.51
N LEU A 56 1.82 9.78 15.08
CA LEU A 56 0.79 10.68 14.55
C LEU A 56 -0.07 11.19 15.69
N LYS A 57 -0.45 12.46 15.62
CA LYS A 57 -1.20 13.15 16.67
C LYS A 57 -2.27 14.06 16.08
N ASN A 58 -3.21 14.43 16.94
CA ASN A 58 -4.24 15.44 16.67
C ASN A 58 -4.90 15.21 15.30
N GLN A 59 -5.01 16.26 14.48
CA GLN A 59 -5.70 16.18 13.20
C GLN A 59 -5.07 15.19 12.20
N ALA A 60 -3.78 14.85 12.27
CA ALA A 60 -3.23 13.82 11.38
C ALA A 60 -3.63 12.41 11.78
N ALA A 61 -3.81 12.14 13.08
CA ALA A 61 -4.36 10.87 13.55
C ALA A 61 -5.83 10.72 13.11
N GLU A 62 -6.63 11.79 13.17
CA GLU A 62 -7.99 11.78 12.63
C GLU A 62 -8.00 11.61 11.10
N LEU A 63 -7.07 12.26 10.40
CA LEU A 63 -6.92 12.17 8.94
C LEU A 63 -6.61 10.74 8.48
N GLU A 64 -5.80 9.98 9.23
CA GLU A 64 -5.57 8.56 8.96
C GLU A 64 -6.89 7.77 8.96
N PHE A 65 -7.71 7.89 10.00
CA PHE A 65 -9.00 7.19 10.05
C PHE A 65 -9.95 7.64 8.94
N ALA A 66 -9.93 8.92 8.57
CA ALA A 66 -10.70 9.43 7.43
C ALA A 66 -10.26 8.80 6.10
N LEU A 67 -8.96 8.66 5.88
CA LEU A 67 -8.39 8.01 4.70
C LEU A 67 -8.78 6.53 4.62
N ILE A 68 -8.71 5.81 5.74
CA ILE A 68 -9.14 4.41 5.83
C ILE A 68 -10.63 4.28 5.51
N ASN A 69 -11.48 5.09 6.15
CA ASN A 69 -12.93 5.04 5.93
C ASN A 69 -13.30 5.41 4.49
N TYR A 70 -12.60 6.38 3.90
CA TYR A 70 -12.75 6.76 2.51
C TYR A 70 -12.47 5.60 1.54
N ALA A 71 -11.30 4.98 1.67
CA ALA A 71 -10.90 3.84 0.84
C ALA A 71 -11.80 2.62 1.07
N LEU A 72 -12.23 2.36 2.31
CA LEU A 72 -13.20 1.30 2.64
C LEU A 72 -14.56 1.54 1.96
N GLU A 73 -15.06 2.78 1.93
CA GLU A 73 -16.33 3.07 1.26
C GLU A 73 -16.27 2.78 -0.24
N LEU A 74 -15.18 3.17 -0.91
CA LEU A 74 -14.99 2.92 -2.34
C LEU A 74 -14.87 1.42 -2.64
N THR A 75 -13.99 0.71 -1.94
CA THR A 75 -13.75 -0.71 -2.17
C THR A 75 -15.01 -1.55 -1.90
N LYS A 76 -15.81 -1.22 -0.88
CA LYS A 76 -17.07 -1.91 -0.61
C LYS A 76 -18.10 -1.78 -1.73
N LYS A 77 -18.13 -0.66 -2.45
CA LYS A 77 -19.03 -0.47 -3.60
C LYS A 77 -18.68 -1.44 -4.74
N GLU A 78 -17.42 -1.85 -4.83
CA GLU A 78 -16.92 -2.84 -5.79
C GLU A 78 -16.93 -4.28 -5.24
N GLY A 79 -17.64 -4.53 -4.14
CA GLY A 79 -17.86 -5.88 -3.60
C GLY A 79 -16.73 -6.44 -2.74
N PHE A 80 -15.73 -5.62 -2.37
CA PHE A 80 -14.70 -6.04 -1.42
C PHE A 80 -15.28 -6.18 -0.01
N LYS A 81 -14.99 -7.32 0.63
CA LYS A 81 -15.42 -7.62 2.00
C LYS A 81 -14.36 -7.12 3.00
N PRO A 82 -14.71 -6.22 3.94
CA PRO A 82 -13.77 -5.76 4.95
C PRO A 82 -13.33 -6.89 5.88
N VAL A 83 -12.04 -6.94 6.19
CA VAL A 83 -11.44 -7.87 7.14
C VAL A 83 -10.39 -7.16 8.00
N ILE A 84 -10.21 -7.62 9.24
CA ILE A 84 -9.08 -7.24 10.09
C ILE A 84 -8.29 -8.52 10.33
N PRO A 85 -7.21 -8.76 9.58
CA PRO A 85 -6.46 -10.01 9.68
C PRO A 85 -5.48 -10.00 10.87
N PRO A 86 -5.00 -11.18 11.31
CA PRO A 86 -3.87 -11.26 12.24
C PRO A 86 -2.62 -10.60 11.65
N ILE A 87 -1.85 -9.89 12.47
CA ILE A 87 -0.57 -9.28 12.05
C ILE A 87 0.66 -10.13 12.39
N LEU A 88 0.45 -11.20 13.16
CA LEU A 88 1.45 -12.23 13.45
C LEU A 88 0.93 -13.52 12.82
N ILE A 89 1.73 -14.12 11.93
CA ILE A 89 1.35 -15.34 11.22
C ILE A 89 2.44 -16.40 11.35
N ASN A 90 2.05 -17.68 11.21
CA ASN A 90 3.01 -18.78 11.18
C ASN A 90 4.00 -18.59 10.03
N GLU A 91 5.28 -18.86 10.27
CA GLU A 91 6.33 -18.74 9.25
C GLU A 91 5.99 -19.51 7.98
N GLU A 92 5.48 -20.75 8.10
CA GLU A 92 5.06 -21.58 6.96
C GLU A 92 4.04 -20.86 6.06
N MET A 93 3.09 -20.13 6.64
CA MET A 93 2.09 -19.38 5.88
C MET A 93 2.71 -18.17 5.19
N ALA A 94 3.67 -17.53 5.86
CA ALA A 94 4.40 -16.38 5.33
C ALA A 94 5.24 -16.76 4.09
N TRP A 95 5.90 -17.92 4.13
CA TRP A 95 6.63 -18.51 2.99
C TRP A 95 5.72 -18.75 1.77
N GLY A 96 4.46 -19.09 1.99
CA GLY A 96 3.49 -19.33 0.91
C GLY A 96 3.25 -18.13 -0.01
N SER A 97 3.50 -16.90 0.47
CA SER A 97 3.40 -15.68 -0.33
C SER A 97 4.52 -15.51 -1.36
N GLY A 98 5.65 -16.17 -1.17
CA GLY A 98 6.87 -15.99 -1.96
C GLY A 98 7.74 -14.78 -1.57
N HIS A 99 7.22 -13.83 -0.78
CA HIS A 99 7.98 -12.65 -0.37
C HIS A 99 9.18 -13.01 0.51
N PHE A 100 9.01 -13.98 1.42
CA PHE A 100 10.06 -14.41 2.34
C PHE A 100 11.26 -15.08 1.64
N GLU A 101 11.07 -15.67 0.46
CA GLU A 101 12.19 -16.21 -0.34
C GLU A 101 13.12 -15.11 -0.84
N ALA A 102 12.57 -13.94 -1.18
CA ALA A 102 13.33 -12.84 -1.74
C ALA A 102 13.90 -11.89 -0.67
N VAL A 103 13.20 -11.71 0.45
CA VAL A 103 13.50 -10.66 1.45
C VAL A 103 13.39 -11.15 2.90
N ASN A 104 13.79 -12.38 3.22
CA ASN A 104 13.69 -12.97 4.57
C ASN A 104 14.22 -12.04 5.69
N ASP A 105 15.28 -11.28 5.42
CA ASP A 105 15.87 -10.35 6.39
C ASP A 105 15.00 -9.12 6.70
N ASP A 106 13.95 -8.86 5.92
CA ASP A 106 13.08 -7.69 6.06
C ASP A 106 11.88 -7.92 7.01
N ALA A 107 11.64 -9.15 7.45
CA ALA A 107 10.56 -9.49 8.38
C ALA A 107 11.01 -9.42 9.85
N TYR A 108 10.10 -9.02 10.75
CA TYR A 108 10.31 -9.16 12.19
C TYR A 108 9.87 -10.55 12.66
N HIS A 109 10.80 -11.34 13.19
CA HIS A 109 10.53 -12.65 13.77
C HIS A 109 10.28 -12.54 15.28
N MET A 110 9.30 -13.29 15.79
CA MET A 110 9.08 -13.41 17.22
C MET A 110 10.14 -14.34 17.81
N ARG A 111 10.66 -13.98 18.99
CA ARG A 111 11.81 -14.68 19.57
C ARG A 111 11.47 -16.08 20.07
N ASP A 112 10.32 -16.20 20.74
CA ASP A 112 9.94 -17.40 21.49
C ASP A 112 8.86 -18.22 20.78
N ASP A 113 8.27 -17.68 19.71
CA ASP A 113 7.20 -18.28 18.92
C ASP A 113 7.60 -18.37 17.44
N ALA A 114 7.16 -19.40 16.72
CA ALA A 114 7.37 -19.56 15.28
C ALA A 114 6.43 -18.65 14.46
N LEU A 115 6.38 -17.37 14.83
CA LEU A 115 5.54 -16.33 14.26
C LEU A 115 6.39 -15.21 13.69
N VAL A 116 5.91 -14.65 12.58
CA VAL A 116 6.49 -13.46 11.95
C VAL A 116 5.45 -12.36 11.86
N ALA A 117 5.90 -11.13 12.02
CA ALA A 117 5.08 -9.97 11.76
C ALA A 117 4.96 -9.71 10.26
N VAL A 118 3.76 -9.35 9.82
CA VAL A 118 3.49 -9.10 8.39
C VAL A 118 3.91 -7.71 7.96
N GLY A 119 4.49 -7.61 6.76
CA GLY A 119 4.81 -6.34 6.08
C GLY A 119 3.68 -5.78 5.23
N THR A 120 2.54 -6.49 5.18
CA THR A 120 1.29 -6.15 4.49
C THR A 120 0.18 -7.13 4.91
N SER A 121 -1.08 -6.68 4.99
CA SER A 121 -2.23 -7.58 5.22
C SER A 121 -2.41 -8.62 4.10
N GLU A 122 -1.83 -8.41 2.92
CA GLU A 122 -1.75 -9.43 1.86
C GLU A 122 -1.22 -10.77 2.40
N GLN A 123 -0.14 -10.72 3.20
CA GLN A 123 0.52 -11.90 3.75
C GLN A 123 -0.38 -12.69 4.72
N SER A 124 -1.40 -12.04 5.28
CA SER A 124 -2.38 -12.69 6.17
C SER A 124 -3.66 -13.09 5.44
N ILE A 125 -4.10 -12.31 4.45
CA ILE A 125 -5.32 -12.59 3.68
C ILE A 125 -5.10 -13.76 2.73
N LEU A 126 -3.96 -13.79 2.03
CA LEU A 126 -3.62 -14.86 1.09
C LEU A 126 -3.77 -16.27 1.72
N PRO A 127 -3.12 -16.59 2.86
CA PRO A 127 -3.21 -17.92 3.47
C PRO A 127 -4.53 -18.19 4.18
N MET A 128 -5.47 -17.24 4.25
CA MET A 128 -6.81 -17.47 4.81
C MET A 128 -7.51 -18.66 4.14
N HIS A 129 -7.21 -18.90 2.86
CA HIS A 129 -7.77 -20.00 2.06
C HIS A 129 -6.75 -21.10 1.73
N ALA A 130 -5.66 -21.20 2.50
CA ALA A 130 -4.63 -22.22 2.28
C ALA A 130 -5.22 -23.64 2.34
N GLY A 131 -4.93 -24.45 1.31
CA GLY A 131 -5.44 -25.81 1.17
C GLY A 131 -6.92 -25.93 0.77
N GLU A 132 -7.62 -24.81 0.57
CA GLU A 132 -9.04 -24.82 0.20
C GLU A 132 -9.25 -24.96 -1.31
N THR A 133 -10.42 -25.50 -1.68
CA THR A 133 -10.97 -25.38 -3.04
C THR A 133 -12.14 -24.43 -2.98
N LEU A 134 -11.98 -23.26 -3.58
CA LEU A 134 -12.93 -22.17 -3.54
C LEU A 134 -14.02 -22.35 -4.61
N GLU A 135 -15.25 -22.03 -4.22
CA GLU A 135 -16.41 -21.83 -5.08
C GLU A 135 -16.80 -20.33 -5.01
N ASP A 136 -17.68 -19.89 -5.93
CA ASP A 136 -18.18 -18.50 -5.99
C ASP A 136 -17.07 -17.42 -6.10
N LEU A 137 -16.29 -17.48 -7.19
CA LEU A 137 -15.24 -16.50 -7.50
C LEU A 137 -15.78 -15.37 -8.40
N PRO A 138 -15.23 -14.13 -8.31
CA PRO A 138 -14.11 -13.73 -7.47
C PRO A 138 -14.49 -13.51 -5.99
N LYS A 139 -13.56 -13.84 -5.08
CA LYS A 139 -13.62 -13.46 -3.66
C LYS A 139 -12.71 -12.26 -3.42
N ARG A 140 -13.31 -11.12 -3.11
CA ARG A 140 -12.61 -9.85 -2.88
C ARG A 140 -12.60 -9.48 -1.40
N TYR A 141 -11.44 -9.15 -0.87
CA TYR A 141 -11.25 -8.73 0.52
C TYR A 141 -10.49 -7.40 0.59
N VAL A 142 -10.88 -6.54 1.53
CA VAL A 142 -10.15 -5.32 1.85
C VAL A 142 -9.73 -5.35 3.32
N GLY A 143 -8.42 -5.39 3.57
CA GLY A 143 -7.85 -5.60 4.89
C GLY A 143 -7.11 -4.40 5.43
N PHE A 144 -7.41 -4.00 6.66
CA PHE A 144 -6.60 -3.02 7.39
C PHE A 144 -5.59 -3.73 8.29
N SER A 145 -4.33 -3.31 8.23
CA SER A 145 -3.32 -3.74 9.21
C SER A 145 -2.20 -2.72 9.40
N THR A 146 -1.68 -2.67 10.61
CA THR A 146 -0.34 -2.16 10.88
C THR A 146 0.69 -3.13 10.27
N CYS A 147 1.50 -2.60 9.36
CA CYS A 147 2.53 -3.31 8.62
C CYS A 147 3.90 -3.07 9.26
N LEU A 148 4.68 -4.14 9.41
CA LEU A 148 5.99 -4.12 10.06
C LEU A 148 7.08 -4.59 9.10
N ARG A 149 8.07 -3.72 8.82
CA ARG A 149 9.21 -4.00 7.94
C ARG A 149 10.51 -3.58 8.61
N ARG A 150 11.53 -4.44 8.56
CA ARG A 150 12.85 -4.12 9.14
C ARG A 150 13.61 -3.08 8.30
N GLU A 151 13.18 -2.84 7.07
CA GLU A 151 13.83 -1.97 6.11
C GLU A 151 15.34 -2.27 6.00
N ALA A 152 15.68 -3.56 6.05
CA ALA A 152 17.06 -4.03 6.04
C ALA A 152 17.70 -3.72 4.67
N GLY A 153 18.91 -3.18 4.67
CA GLY A 153 19.60 -2.78 3.43
C GLY A 153 19.25 -1.39 2.89
N SER A 154 18.33 -0.66 3.51
CA SER A 154 17.97 0.73 3.14
C SER A 154 18.92 1.81 3.69
N TYR A 155 20.18 1.47 3.98
CA TYR A 155 21.13 2.35 4.68
C TYR A 155 21.26 3.72 3.99
N GLY A 156 20.89 4.79 4.72
CA GLY A 156 20.98 6.17 4.26
C GLY A 156 19.89 6.63 3.29
N LYS A 157 19.02 5.74 2.79
CA LYS A 157 17.90 6.11 1.91
C LYS A 157 16.64 6.46 2.72
N ASP A 158 15.99 7.56 2.36
CA ASP A 158 14.70 8.01 2.92
C ASP A 158 14.66 7.98 4.46
N VAL A 159 15.74 8.44 5.10
CA VAL A 159 15.88 8.37 6.57
C VAL A 159 15.09 9.46 7.29
N LYS A 160 14.65 10.50 6.58
CA LYS A 160 13.91 11.63 7.13
C LYS A 160 12.41 11.40 6.98
N GLY A 161 11.66 11.63 8.07
CA GLY A 161 10.21 11.67 8.03
C GLY A 161 9.53 10.31 8.13
N ILE A 162 8.37 10.18 7.49
CA ILE A 162 7.47 9.02 7.62
C ILE A 162 7.30 8.22 6.32
N LEU A 163 8.20 8.42 5.35
CA LEU A 163 8.11 7.79 4.03
C LEU A 163 8.55 6.32 4.03
N ARG A 164 9.64 6.03 4.76
CA ARG A 164 10.24 4.70 4.90
C ARG A 164 10.49 4.42 6.38
N VAL A 165 9.62 3.61 6.96
CA VAL A 165 9.47 3.45 8.41
C VAL A 165 9.32 1.98 8.77
N HIS A 166 9.62 1.62 10.02
CA HIS A 166 9.47 0.24 10.47
C HIS A 166 8.00 -0.17 10.65
N GLN A 167 7.14 0.81 10.91
CA GLN A 167 5.73 0.62 11.17
C GLN A 167 4.93 1.64 10.35
N PHE A 168 3.94 1.16 9.60
CA PHE A 168 2.97 2.00 8.91
C PHE A 168 1.64 1.29 8.74
N ASP A 169 0.57 2.05 8.67
CA ASP A 169 -0.76 1.50 8.47
C ASP A 169 -1.14 1.48 6.98
N LYS A 170 -1.82 0.41 6.57
CA LYS A 170 -2.22 0.19 5.18
C LYS A 170 -3.59 -0.47 5.12
N LEU A 171 -4.38 -0.04 4.12
CA LEU A 171 -5.55 -0.78 3.66
C LEU A 171 -5.20 -1.48 2.34
N GLU A 172 -5.33 -2.80 2.30
CA GLU A 172 -4.96 -3.65 1.16
C GLU A 172 -6.20 -4.25 0.49
N MET A 173 -6.27 -4.21 -0.82
CA MET A 173 -7.20 -4.98 -1.64
C MET A 173 -6.58 -6.32 -2.01
N PHE A 174 -7.37 -7.38 -1.95
CA PHE A 174 -6.97 -8.71 -2.38
C PHE A 174 -8.12 -9.41 -3.11
N SER A 175 -7.85 -9.99 -4.27
CA SER A 175 -8.82 -10.77 -5.04
C SER A 175 -8.28 -12.18 -5.30
N PHE A 176 -9.13 -13.17 -5.00
CA PHE A 176 -8.99 -14.54 -5.47
C PHE A 176 -9.95 -14.71 -6.65
N CYS A 177 -9.44 -15.02 -7.85
CA CYS A 177 -10.27 -15.10 -9.05
C CYS A 177 -9.92 -16.32 -9.91
N LYS A 178 -10.75 -16.60 -10.91
CA LYS A 178 -10.43 -17.60 -11.93
C LYS A 178 -9.32 -17.05 -12.85
N PRO A 179 -8.50 -17.92 -13.49
CA PRO A 179 -7.46 -17.48 -14.41
C PRO A 179 -7.96 -16.56 -15.53
N GLU A 180 -9.16 -16.82 -16.06
CA GLU A 180 -9.79 -16.01 -17.12
C GLU A 180 -10.18 -14.59 -16.69
N ASP A 181 -10.41 -14.35 -15.39
CA ASP A 181 -10.83 -13.05 -14.85
C ASP A 181 -9.62 -12.22 -14.35
N SER A 182 -8.43 -12.80 -14.38
CA SER A 182 -7.21 -12.29 -13.74
C SER A 182 -6.81 -10.88 -14.19
N GLU A 183 -6.83 -10.62 -15.49
CA GLU A 183 -6.47 -9.30 -16.04
C GLU A 183 -7.53 -8.25 -15.65
N GLN A 184 -8.81 -8.60 -15.73
CA GLN A 184 -9.92 -7.72 -15.37
C GLN A 184 -9.90 -7.35 -13.87
N GLU A 185 -9.59 -8.30 -12.98
CA GLU A 185 -9.46 -8.01 -11.55
C GLU A 185 -8.27 -7.09 -11.25
N HIS A 186 -7.16 -7.21 -11.99
CA HIS A 186 -6.03 -6.31 -11.85
C HIS A 186 -6.37 -4.90 -12.33
N GLU A 187 -7.04 -4.77 -13.48
CA GLU A 187 -7.52 -3.48 -13.97
C GLU A 187 -8.53 -2.82 -13.01
N LEU A 188 -9.42 -3.60 -12.40
CA LEU A 188 -10.34 -3.10 -11.37
C LEU A 188 -9.57 -2.51 -10.18
N ILE A 189 -8.60 -3.24 -9.65
CA ILE A 189 -7.78 -2.77 -8.53
C ILE A 189 -7.00 -1.50 -8.90
N VAL A 190 -6.31 -1.47 -10.04
CA VAL A 190 -5.60 -0.28 -10.53
C VAL A 190 -6.56 0.92 -10.66
N SER A 191 -7.78 0.69 -11.16
CA SER A 191 -8.78 1.76 -11.31
C SER A 191 -9.23 2.33 -9.96
N LEU A 192 -9.29 1.50 -8.91
CA LEU A 192 -9.60 1.93 -7.55
C LEU A 192 -8.45 2.72 -6.92
N GLU A 193 -7.21 2.27 -7.11
CA GLU A 193 -6.00 3.01 -6.70
C GLU A 193 -5.97 4.39 -7.35
N GLU A 194 -6.18 4.45 -8.66
CA GLU A 194 -6.22 5.70 -9.42
C GLU A 194 -7.35 6.61 -8.94
N LYS A 195 -8.54 6.05 -8.73
CA LYS A 195 -9.69 6.81 -8.23
C LYS A 195 -9.42 7.42 -6.86
N ILE A 196 -8.79 6.69 -5.95
CA ILE A 196 -8.46 7.18 -4.61
C ILE A 196 -7.56 8.41 -4.71
N VAL A 197 -6.46 8.35 -5.47
CA VAL A 197 -5.51 9.47 -5.60
C VAL A 197 -6.12 10.64 -6.36
N SER A 198 -6.91 10.37 -7.39
CA SER A 198 -7.59 11.39 -8.19
C SER A 198 -8.63 12.18 -7.38
N ASP A 199 -9.48 11.50 -6.62
CA ASP A 199 -10.48 12.13 -5.76
C ASP A 199 -9.82 12.92 -4.60
N LEU A 200 -8.61 12.52 -4.17
CA LEU A 200 -7.77 13.28 -3.24
C LEU A 200 -7.10 14.50 -3.89
N GLY A 201 -7.26 14.71 -5.20
CA GLY A 201 -6.72 15.86 -5.93
C GLY A 201 -5.19 15.94 -5.95
N LEU A 202 -4.51 14.81 -5.79
CA LEU A 202 -3.05 14.74 -5.76
C LEU A 202 -2.50 14.54 -7.20
N PRO A 203 -1.40 15.19 -7.60
CA PRO A 203 -0.74 14.89 -8.87
C PRO A 203 -0.04 13.52 -8.80
N TYR A 204 -0.23 12.68 -9.82
CA TYR A 204 0.34 11.33 -9.84
C TYR A 204 0.71 10.89 -11.25
N ARG A 205 1.51 9.83 -11.30
CA ARG A 205 1.75 9.05 -12.51
C ARG A 205 1.50 7.58 -12.27
N ILE A 206 1.10 6.88 -13.32
CA ILE A 206 0.96 5.44 -13.33
C ILE A 206 2.14 4.85 -14.06
N VAL A 207 2.76 3.83 -13.48
CA VAL A 207 4.01 3.23 -13.94
C VAL A 207 3.82 1.73 -14.07
N SER A 208 4.19 1.17 -15.22
CA SER A 208 4.31 -0.28 -15.40
C SER A 208 5.74 -0.68 -15.08
N LEU A 209 5.90 -1.57 -14.09
CA LEU A 209 7.22 -2.06 -13.71
C LEU A 209 7.80 -2.94 -14.80
N CYS A 210 9.10 -2.80 -15.06
CA CYS A 210 9.84 -3.65 -15.98
C CYS A 210 10.19 -5.00 -15.32
N ALA A 211 10.56 -5.99 -16.12
CA ALA A 211 10.83 -7.35 -15.64
C ALA A 211 11.86 -7.42 -14.51
N GLY A 212 12.92 -6.59 -14.54
CA GLY A 212 13.96 -6.56 -13.52
C GLY A 212 13.55 -5.93 -12.19
N ASP A 213 12.43 -5.20 -12.16
CA ASP A 213 11.91 -4.51 -10.97
C ASP A 213 10.67 -5.20 -10.37
N LEU A 214 10.20 -6.30 -10.98
CA LEU A 214 9.10 -7.09 -10.43
C LEU A 214 9.53 -7.85 -9.17
N GLY A 215 8.66 -7.82 -8.16
CA GLY A 215 8.76 -8.72 -7.03
C GLY A 215 8.58 -10.18 -7.46
N LEU A 216 9.26 -11.11 -6.77
CA LEU A 216 9.25 -12.54 -7.09
C LEU A 216 7.86 -13.15 -7.38
N PRO A 217 6.79 -12.88 -6.62
CA PRO A 217 5.48 -13.47 -6.89
C PRO A 217 4.72 -12.79 -8.04
N SER A 218 5.17 -11.64 -8.53
CA SER A 218 4.42 -10.82 -9.49
C SER A 218 4.71 -11.21 -10.94
N ALA A 219 3.65 -11.43 -11.72
CA ALA A 219 3.72 -11.61 -13.16
C ALA A 219 3.52 -10.30 -13.95
N LYS A 220 3.00 -9.26 -13.28
CA LYS A 220 2.82 -7.88 -13.76
C LYS A 220 2.47 -6.98 -12.57
N THR A 221 3.14 -5.85 -12.45
CA THR A 221 2.86 -4.84 -11.42
C THR A 221 2.65 -3.48 -12.05
N ILE A 222 1.64 -2.75 -11.56
CA ILE A 222 1.38 -1.36 -11.87
C ILE A 222 1.49 -0.57 -10.56
N ASP A 223 2.30 0.48 -10.58
CA ASP A 223 2.45 1.39 -9.46
C ASP A 223 1.77 2.72 -9.76
N ILE A 224 1.23 3.33 -8.70
CA ILE A 224 0.86 4.74 -8.70
C ILE A 224 1.85 5.50 -7.83
N GLU A 225 2.55 6.41 -8.46
CA GLU A 225 3.48 7.30 -7.80
C GLU A 225 2.89 8.69 -7.69
N THR A 226 2.83 9.23 -6.47
CA THR A 226 2.29 10.56 -6.19
C THR A 226 3.41 11.57 -6.06
N TYR A 227 3.21 12.78 -6.58
CA TYR A 227 4.21 13.84 -6.53
C TYR A 227 4.43 14.35 -5.10
N MET A 228 5.69 14.41 -4.67
CA MET A 228 6.11 14.95 -3.38
C MET A 228 6.90 16.26 -3.59
N PRO A 229 6.28 17.43 -3.36
CA PRO A 229 6.89 18.74 -3.62
C PRO A 229 8.26 18.95 -2.98
N SER A 230 8.47 18.51 -1.73
CA SER A 230 9.75 18.71 -1.03
C SER A 230 10.92 17.95 -1.66
N GLN A 231 10.62 16.91 -2.42
CA GLN A 231 11.61 16.06 -3.12
C GLN A 231 11.65 16.36 -4.62
N GLU A 232 10.75 17.20 -5.12
CA GLU A 232 10.56 17.52 -6.53
C GLU A 232 10.43 16.28 -7.44
N MET A 233 9.84 15.19 -6.93
CA MET A 233 9.73 13.92 -7.65
C MET A 233 8.45 13.15 -7.30
N TYR A 234 8.10 12.21 -8.18
CA TYR A 234 7.07 11.21 -7.90
C TYR A 234 7.65 10.10 -7.01
N ARG A 235 6.84 9.64 -6.04
CA ARG A 235 7.19 8.54 -5.13
C ARG A 235 6.04 7.54 -5.10
N GLU A 236 6.38 6.25 -5.14
CA GLU A 236 5.41 5.15 -5.03
C GLU A 236 4.48 5.34 -3.83
N THR A 237 3.18 5.25 -4.05
CA THR A 237 2.14 5.34 -3.02
C THR A 237 1.18 4.17 -3.03
N HIS A 238 1.00 3.56 -4.21
CA HIS A 238 0.21 2.36 -4.40
C HIS A 238 0.97 1.44 -5.35
N SER A 239 0.77 0.15 -5.15
CA SER A 239 1.32 -0.90 -5.99
C SER A 239 0.30 -2.02 -6.05
N SER A 240 -0.01 -2.48 -7.26
CA SER A 240 -0.90 -3.62 -7.50
C SER A 240 -0.26 -4.65 -8.41
N SER A 241 -0.34 -5.90 -7.99
CA SER A 241 0.32 -7.01 -8.66
C SER A 241 -0.66 -8.11 -9.02
N ASN A 242 -0.50 -8.62 -10.24
CA ASN A 242 -1.10 -9.88 -10.64
C ASN A 242 -0.09 -11.01 -10.44
N CYS A 243 -0.36 -11.89 -9.47
CA CYS A 243 0.56 -12.98 -9.14
C CYS A 243 0.26 -14.28 -9.91
N THR A 244 -0.75 -14.28 -10.77
CA THR A 244 -1.25 -15.49 -11.46
C THR A 244 -1.43 -16.64 -10.47
N ASP A 245 -0.99 -17.86 -10.81
CA ASP A 245 -1.11 -19.02 -9.93
C ASP A 245 0.12 -19.25 -9.02
N PHE A 246 1.07 -18.31 -8.97
CA PHE A 246 2.33 -18.47 -8.22
C PHE A 246 2.07 -18.73 -6.72
N GLN A 247 1.26 -17.88 -6.09
CA GLN A 247 0.95 -17.95 -4.66
C GLN A 247 -0.03 -19.10 -4.37
N SER A 248 -1.04 -19.28 -5.22
CA SER A 248 -2.05 -20.32 -5.04
C SER A 248 -1.48 -21.74 -5.19
N ARG A 249 -0.47 -21.95 -6.04
CA ARG A 249 0.27 -23.22 -6.13
C ARG A 249 1.01 -23.55 -4.83
N ARG A 250 1.69 -22.56 -4.24
CA ARG A 250 2.42 -22.72 -2.97
C ARG A 250 1.48 -23.09 -1.82
N LEU A 251 0.35 -22.39 -1.74
CA LEU A 251 -0.64 -22.56 -0.67
C LEU A 251 -1.75 -23.56 -1.01
N LYS A 252 -1.65 -24.25 -2.15
CA LYS A 252 -2.61 -25.26 -2.62
C LYS A 252 -4.06 -24.75 -2.72
N ILE A 253 -4.25 -23.47 -3.07
CA ILE A 253 -5.55 -22.83 -3.20
C ILE A 253 -6.11 -23.09 -4.60
N LYS A 254 -7.24 -23.79 -4.68
CA LYS A 254 -7.83 -24.23 -5.94
C LYS A 254 -9.21 -23.63 -6.15
N TYR A 255 -9.76 -23.82 -7.34
CA TYR A 255 -11.19 -23.63 -7.59
C TYR A 255 -11.80 -24.84 -8.27
N LYS A 256 -13.12 -24.93 -8.15
CA LYS A 256 -13.95 -25.85 -8.93
C LYS A 256 -15.18 -25.12 -9.44
N ASP A 257 -15.46 -25.26 -10.73
CA ASP A 257 -16.63 -24.69 -11.40
C ASP A 257 -17.14 -25.70 -12.44
N GLY A 258 -18.17 -26.45 -12.06
CA GLY A 258 -18.62 -27.62 -12.81
C GLY A 258 -17.48 -28.64 -13.02
N ASP A 259 -17.15 -28.90 -14.29
CA ASP A 259 -16.07 -29.81 -14.70
C ASP A 259 -14.70 -29.12 -14.76
N LYS A 260 -14.64 -27.78 -14.68
CA LYS A 260 -13.37 -27.04 -14.63
C LYS A 260 -12.84 -27.03 -13.21
N SER A 261 -11.55 -27.31 -13.07
CA SER A 261 -10.82 -27.14 -11.81
C SER A 261 -9.38 -26.75 -12.07
N GLY A 262 -8.77 -26.06 -11.13
CA GLY A 262 -7.41 -25.57 -11.28
C GLY A 262 -6.96 -24.77 -10.07
N PHE A 263 -5.81 -24.12 -10.20
CA PHE A 263 -5.36 -23.11 -9.24
C PHE A 263 -6.04 -21.77 -9.55
N ILE A 264 -6.43 -21.05 -8.52
CA ILE A 264 -6.92 -19.67 -8.67
C ILE A 264 -5.76 -18.74 -9.04
N HIS A 265 -6.10 -17.56 -9.56
CA HIS A 265 -5.16 -16.45 -9.61
C HIS A 265 -5.35 -15.53 -8.40
N THR A 266 -4.26 -14.91 -7.95
CA THR A 266 -4.28 -13.91 -6.89
C THR A 266 -3.85 -12.54 -7.41
N ILE A 267 -4.58 -11.52 -6.97
CA ILE A 267 -4.30 -10.12 -7.27
C ILE A 267 -4.32 -9.35 -5.96
N ASN A 268 -3.31 -8.53 -5.72
CA ASN A 268 -3.24 -7.62 -4.59
C ASN A 268 -3.08 -6.18 -5.09
N GLY A 269 -3.45 -5.23 -4.24
CA GLY A 269 -3.25 -3.81 -4.50
C GLY A 269 -3.37 -2.99 -3.24
N THR A 270 -2.65 -1.89 -3.16
CA THR A 270 -2.74 -0.98 -2.03
C THR A 270 -3.99 -0.14 -2.20
N ALA A 271 -4.99 -0.22 -1.33
CA ALA A 271 -6.06 0.80 -1.36
C ALA A 271 -5.53 2.13 -0.86
N ILE A 272 -4.81 2.12 0.27
CA ILE A 272 -4.15 3.32 0.77
C ILE A 272 -3.00 2.98 1.72
N ALA A 273 -1.80 3.50 1.45
CA ALA A 273 -0.66 3.45 2.37
C ALA A 273 -0.58 4.78 3.13
N ILE A 274 -0.95 4.76 4.40
CA ILE A 274 -1.28 5.97 5.17
C ILE A 274 -0.12 6.95 5.23
N GLY A 275 1.06 6.52 5.70
CA GLY A 275 2.21 7.41 5.87
C GLY A 275 2.59 8.15 4.58
N ARG A 276 2.58 7.46 3.43
CA ARG A 276 2.95 8.05 2.14
C ARG A 276 1.89 9.03 1.64
N ILE A 277 0.61 8.71 1.84
CA ILE A 277 -0.48 9.61 1.42
C ILE A 277 -0.61 10.81 2.35
N LEU A 278 -0.35 10.67 3.64
CA LEU A 278 -0.24 11.80 4.56
C LEU A 278 0.85 12.78 4.11
N ILE A 279 2.04 12.28 3.71
CA ILE A 279 3.09 13.14 3.14
C ILE A 279 2.58 13.89 1.91
N ALA A 280 1.96 13.17 0.97
CA ALA A 280 1.45 13.78 -0.25
C ALA A 280 0.39 14.87 0.04
N ILE A 281 -0.54 14.62 0.97
CA ILE A 281 -1.55 15.60 1.37
C ILE A 281 -0.89 16.80 2.05
N ILE A 282 -0.06 16.57 3.07
CA ILE A 282 0.61 17.63 3.84
C ILE A 282 1.38 18.57 2.90
N GLU A 283 2.16 18.01 1.97
CA GLU A 283 3.03 18.82 1.11
C GLU A 283 2.27 19.49 -0.04
N ASN A 284 1.31 18.83 -0.68
CA ASN A 284 0.57 19.41 -1.81
C ASN A 284 -0.51 20.41 -1.36
N TYR A 285 -1.08 20.25 -0.16
CA TYR A 285 -2.15 21.09 0.37
C TYR A 285 -1.69 22.16 1.37
N GLN A 286 -0.39 22.33 1.60
CA GLN A 286 0.12 23.40 2.45
C GLN A 286 -0.22 24.80 1.92
N GLN A 287 -0.46 25.74 2.85
CA GLN A 287 -0.74 27.15 2.62
C GLN A 287 0.44 28.03 3.09
N GLU A 288 0.47 29.28 2.64
CA GLU A 288 1.55 30.24 2.98
C GLU A 288 1.67 30.51 4.49
N ASP A 289 0.58 30.41 5.24
CA ASP A 289 0.56 30.58 6.70
C ASP A 289 1.00 29.33 7.47
N GLY A 290 1.32 28.24 6.77
CA GLY A 290 1.72 26.95 7.34
C GLY A 290 0.57 26.03 7.72
N SER A 291 -0.68 26.43 7.50
CA SER A 291 -1.83 25.53 7.59
C SER A 291 -1.88 24.55 6.41
N ILE A 292 -2.65 23.47 6.54
CA ILE A 292 -2.82 22.45 5.50
C ILE A 292 -4.31 22.32 5.21
N LYS A 293 -4.71 22.53 3.95
CA LYS A 293 -6.10 22.26 3.53
C LYS A 293 -6.35 20.76 3.49
N VAL A 294 -7.55 20.35 3.90
CA VAL A 294 -7.98 18.95 3.79
C VAL A 294 -8.60 18.73 2.40
N PRO A 295 -8.25 17.66 1.67
CA PRO A 295 -8.91 17.28 0.42
C PRO A 295 -10.43 17.18 0.57
N GLU A 296 -11.19 17.69 -0.41
CA GLU A 296 -12.66 17.76 -0.34
C GLU A 296 -13.32 16.39 -0.14
N ALA A 297 -12.75 15.34 -0.75
CA ALA A 297 -13.23 13.95 -0.61
C ALA A 297 -13.25 13.46 0.85
N LEU A 298 -12.46 14.08 1.73
CA LEU A 298 -12.33 13.70 3.14
C LEU A 298 -13.23 14.52 4.08
N HIS A 299 -13.86 15.61 3.61
CA HIS A 299 -14.63 16.52 4.47
C HIS A 299 -15.82 15.86 5.15
N LYS A 300 -16.37 14.77 4.60
CA LYS A 300 -17.49 14.05 5.23
C LYS A 300 -17.07 13.14 6.39
N TYR A 301 -15.76 12.89 6.56
CA TYR A 301 -15.21 12.04 7.61
C TYR A 301 -14.54 12.84 8.73
N LEU A 302 -14.46 14.17 8.58
CA LEU A 302 -13.70 15.06 9.46
C LEU A 302 -14.56 16.27 9.83
N ASP A 303 -14.45 16.71 11.08
CA ASP A 303 -15.14 17.92 11.56
C ASP A 303 -14.35 19.21 11.24
N PHE A 304 -13.22 19.09 10.54
CA PHE A 304 -12.38 20.20 10.11
C PHE A 304 -12.07 20.10 8.61
N LYS A 305 -11.80 21.25 8.00
CA LYS A 305 -11.44 21.38 6.58
C LYS A 305 -10.00 21.84 6.37
N GLU A 306 -9.31 22.12 7.46
CA GLU A 306 -7.97 22.69 7.50
C GLU A 306 -7.29 22.27 8.80
N ILE A 307 -6.01 21.92 8.73
CA ILE A 307 -5.15 21.64 9.86
C ILE A 307 -4.35 22.90 10.17
N LYS A 308 -4.52 23.42 11.39
CA LYS A 308 -3.84 24.62 11.92
C LYS A 308 -3.70 24.49 13.44
N GLN A 309 -2.83 25.32 14.02
CA GLN A 309 -2.63 25.43 15.47
C GLN A 309 -3.91 25.87 16.20
#